data_AF-A0A7V6ZQ84-F1
#
_entry.id   AF-A0A7V6ZQ84-F1
#
_cell.length_a   1.000
_cell.length_b   1.000
_cell.length_c   1.000
_cell.angle_alpha   90.00
_cell.angle_beta   90.00
_cell.angle_gamma   90.00
#
_symmetry.space_group_name_H-M   'P 1'
#
loop_
_entity.id
_entity.type
_entity.pdbx_description
1 polymer ?
#
loop_
_entity_poly.entity_id
_entity_poly.type
_entity_poly.pdbx_seq_one_letter_code
_entity_poly.pdbx_strand_id
1 'polypeptide(L)'
;YIINTGHFLGKKIGPQTTLGLIEEIVEEKAEFVPFGPFSDLEYLPIEGFVPDFSDDAYLKLVKARLQDRREYVSMLDEFNRLPDEALEAIRKITEEI
;
A
#
# COMPACT_ATOMS: atom_id res chain seq x y z
N TYR A 1 -5.72 -5.83 -7.74
CA TYR A 1 -5.85 -4.51 -7.09
C TYR A 1 -6.05 -4.68 -5.59
N ILE A 2 -5.48 -3.78 -4.77
CA ILE A 2 -5.75 -3.68 -3.33
C ILE A 2 -6.56 -2.40 -3.12
N ILE A 3 -7.76 -2.50 -2.54
CA ILE A 3 -8.63 -1.33 -2.31
C ILE A 3 -8.63 -1.02 -0.81
N ASN A 4 -7.95 0.07 -0.45
CA ASN A 4 -7.93 0.55 0.92
C ASN A 4 -9.19 1.36 1.21
N THR A 5 -9.95 0.91 2.21
CA THR A 5 -11.14 1.61 2.72
C THR A 5 -10.94 1.97 4.18
N GLY A 6 -11.64 2.99 4.67
CA GLY A 6 -11.50 3.48 6.04
C GLY A 6 -10.87 4.86 6.10
N HIS A 7 -9.57 4.95 6.40
CA HIS A 7 -8.89 6.23 6.56
C HIS A 7 -7.52 6.26 5.88
N PHE A 8 -7.18 7.42 5.34
CA PHE A 8 -5.85 7.74 4.82
C PHE A 8 -5.30 8.90 5.67
N LEU A 9 -4.25 8.65 6.45
CA LEU A 9 -3.62 9.63 7.35
C LEU A 9 -4.63 10.41 8.22
N GLY A 10 -5.65 9.70 8.73
CA GLY A 10 -6.71 10.28 9.57
C GLY A 10 -7.89 10.88 8.78
N LYS A 11 -7.78 11.06 7.47
CA LYS A 11 -8.89 11.49 6.61
C LYS A 11 -9.74 10.28 6.21
N LYS A 12 -11.04 10.33 6.48
CA LYS A 12 -11.98 9.26 6.13
C LYS A 12 -12.15 9.16 4.61
N ILE A 13 -12.06 7.94 4.09
CA ILE A 13 -12.39 7.60 2.71
C ILE A 13 -13.90 7.36 2.64
N GLY A 14 -14.60 8.18 1.85
CA GLY A 14 -16.05 8.10 1.71
C GLY A 14 -16.49 6.96 0.78
N PRO A 15 -17.71 6.43 0.92
CA PRO A 15 -18.23 5.40 0.01
C PRO A 15 -18.22 5.82 -1.46
N GLN A 16 -18.48 7.10 -1.76
CA GLN A 16 -18.46 7.63 -3.13
C GLN A 16 -17.08 7.54 -3.77
N THR A 17 -16.02 7.86 -3.01
CA THR A 17 -14.63 7.69 -3.47
C THR A 17 -14.34 6.23 -3.78
N THR A 18 -14.75 5.31 -2.90
CA THR A 18 -14.55 3.87 -3.10
C THR A 18 -15.33 3.32 -4.28
N LEU A 19 -16.55 3.80 -4.53
CA LEU A 19 -17.35 3.35 -5.67
C LEU A 19 -16.80 3.91 -6.99
N GLY A 20 -16.39 5.18 -7.02
CA GLY A 20 -15.79 5.80 -8.20
C GLY A 20 -14.50 5.10 -8.63
N LEU A 21 -13.60 4.75 -7.70
CA LEU A 21 -12.38 4.02 -8.07
C LEU A 21 -12.68 2.62 -8.62
N ILE A 22 -13.74 1.95 -8.15
CA ILE A 22 -14.15 0.64 -8.67
C ILE A 22 -14.68 0.78 -10.09
N GLU A 23 -15.48 1.83 -10.36
CA GLU A 23 -15.99 2.15 -11.69
C GLU A 23 -14.85 2.41 -12.67
N GLU A 24 -13.87 3.26 -12.31
CA GLU A 24 -12.69 3.52 -13.16
C GLU A 24 -11.88 2.26 -13.49
N ILE A 25 -11.72 1.35 -12.53
CA ILE A 25 -11.03 0.07 -12.76
C ILE A 25 -11.83 -0.82 -13.72
N VAL A 26 -13.15 -0.94 -13.50
CA VAL A 26 -14.04 -1.81 -14.31
C VAL A 26 -14.18 -1.28 -15.73
N GLU A 27 -14.18 0.03 -15.91
CA GLU A 27 -14.26 0.69 -17.22
C GLU A 27 -12.88 0.84 -17.91
N GLU A 28 -11.82 0.28 -17.33
CA GLU A 28 -10.43 0.35 -17.84
C GLU A 28 -9.93 1.80 -18.03
N LYS A 29 -10.40 2.73 -17.18
CA LYS A 29 -10.02 4.15 -17.16
C LYS A 29 -9.00 4.50 -16.08
N ALA A 30 -8.77 3.61 -15.12
CA ALA A 30 -7.87 3.84 -14.01
C ALA A 30 -6.40 3.95 -14.49
N GLU A 31 -5.77 5.10 -14.23
CA GLU A 31 -4.36 5.35 -14.55
C GLU A 31 -3.51 5.25 -13.28
N PHE A 32 -2.75 4.17 -13.19
CA PHE A 32 -1.83 3.94 -12.07
C PHE A 32 -0.50 4.65 -12.31
N VAL A 33 0.08 5.16 -11.23
CA VAL A 33 1.41 5.77 -11.23
C VAL A 33 2.29 5.10 -10.18
N PRO A 34 3.63 5.14 -10.31
CA PRO A 34 4.53 4.57 -9.32
C PRO A 34 4.25 5.08 -7.90
N PHE A 35 4.24 4.17 -6.94
CA PHE A 35 4.06 4.49 -5.52
C PHE A 35 5.44 4.84 -4.94
N GLY A 36 5.82 6.12 -4.96
CA GLY A 36 7.07 6.57 -4.34
C GLY A 36 8.32 5.89 -4.92
N PRO A 37 9.26 5.40 -4.07
CA PRO A 37 10.52 4.82 -4.52
C PRO A 37 10.44 3.35 -4.94
N PHE A 38 9.30 2.68 -4.78
CA PHE A 38 9.20 1.24 -4.96
C PHE A 38 9.11 0.85 -6.44
N SER A 39 9.81 -0.21 -6.83
CA SER A 39 9.84 -0.64 -8.24
C SER A 39 8.59 -1.41 -8.67
N ASP A 40 7.94 -2.08 -7.70
CA ASP A 40 6.86 -3.05 -7.97
C ASP A 40 5.50 -2.58 -7.43
N LEU A 41 5.40 -1.32 -6.97
CA LEU A 41 4.16 -0.77 -6.43
C LEU A 41 3.71 0.44 -7.23
N GLU A 42 2.42 0.46 -7.52
CA GLU A 42 1.73 1.57 -8.15
C GLU A 42 0.45 1.90 -7.37
N TYR A 43 -0.04 3.12 -7.51
CA TYR A 43 -1.30 3.56 -6.94
C TYR A 43 -2.09 4.42 -7.92
N LEU A 44 -3.41 4.46 -7.74
CA LEU A 44 -4.28 5.38 -8.43
C LEU A 44 -4.32 6.70 -7.65
N PRO A 45 -3.87 7.84 -8.22
CA PRO A 45 -3.99 9.14 -7.57
C PRO A 45 -5.45 9.54 -7.43
N ILE A 46 -5.92 9.68 -6.19
CA ILE A 46 -7.27 10.14 -5.89
C ILE A 46 -7.17 11.50 -5.22
N GLU A 47 -7.92 12.48 -5.71
CA GLU A 47 -7.91 13.85 -5.18
C GLU A 47 -8.12 13.87 -3.66
N GLY A 48 -7.18 14.52 -2.96
CA GLY A 48 -7.20 14.63 -1.52
C GLY A 48 -6.83 13.35 -0.75
N PHE A 49 -6.34 12.31 -1.41
CA PHE A 49 -5.79 11.08 -0.83
C PHE A 49 -4.43 10.70 -1.46
N VAL A 50 -3.68 11.72 -1.89
CA VAL A 50 -2.37 11.56 -2.53
C VAL A 50 -1.28 11.50 -1.44
N PRO A 51 -0.45 10.45 -1.40
CA PRO A 51 0.73 10.40 -0.54
C PRO A 51 1.76 11.48 -0.87
N ASP A 52 2.38 12.05 0.15
CA ASP A 52 3.52 12.95 -0.03
C ASP A 52 4.82 12.16 0.14
N PHE A 53 5.42 11.74 -0.97
CA PHE A 53 6.70 11.03 -0.97
C PHE A 53 7.91 11.96 -0.79
N SER A 54 7.70 13.27 -0.68
CA SER A 54 8.76 14.23 -0.29
C SER A 54 8.80 14.47 1.23
N ASP A 55 7.79 14.02 1.97
CA ASP A 55 7.74 14.10 3.43
C ASP A 55 8.51 12.94 4.08
N ASP A 56 9.68 13.25 4.65
CA ASP A 56 10.49 12.30 5.41
C ASP A 56 9.73 11.61 6.56
N ALA A 57 8.77 12.28 7.19
CA ALA A 57 7.98 11.69 8.27
C ALA A 57 7.01 10.63 7.71
N TYR A 58 6.41 10.91 6.54
CA TYR A 58 5.58 9.94 5.84
C TYR A 58 6.40 8.72 5.39
N LEU A 59 7.58 8.93 4.79
CA LEU A 59 8.45 7.83 4.36
C LEU A 59 8.89 6.96 5.55
N LYS A 60 9.27 7.57 6.68
CA LYS A 60 9.59 6.85 7.92
C LYS A 60 8.40 6.05 8.44
N LEU A 61 7.19 6.60 8.36
CA LEU A 61 5.96 5.88 8.74
C LEU A 61 5.73 4.66 7.84
N VAL A 62 5.84 4.82 6.51
CA VAL A 62 5.69 3.71 5.56
C VAL A 62 6.72 2.62 5.85
N LYS A 63 8.00 2.98 6.01
CA LYS A 63 9.07 2.05 6.34
C LYS A 63 8.81 1.28 7.63
N ALA A 64 8.45 1.99 8.71
CA ALA A 64 8.12 1.35 9.99
C ALA A 64 6.97 0.35 9.84
N ARG A 65 5.92 0.72 9.10
CA ARG A 65 4.77 -0.16 8.85
C ARG A 65 5.10 -1.38 7.99
N LEU A 66 6.06 -1.30 7.08
CA LEU A 66 6.56 -2.44 6.31
C LEU A 66 7.43 -3.36 7.18
N GLN A 67 8.28 -2.78 8.03
CA GLN A 67 9.08 -3.53 9.01
C GLN A 67 8.19 -4.31 9.99
N ASP A 68 7.17 -3.65 10.57
CA ASP A 68 6.20 -4.31 11.47
C ASP A 68 5.54 -5.52 10.80
N ARG A 69 5.18 -5.41 9.50
CA ARG A 69 4.59 -6.52 8.74
C ARG A 69 5.57 -7.64 8.48
N ARG A 70 6.82 -7.31 8.11
CA ARG A 70 7.88 -8.30 7.90
C ARG A 70 8.13 -9.10 9.16
N GLU A 71 8.24 -8.42 10.30
CA GLU A 71 8.44 -9.06 11.60
C GLU A 71 7.27 -9.96 11.96
N TYR A 72 6.04 -9.46 11.84
CA TYR A 72 4.83 -10.25 12.08
C TYR A 72 4.79 -11.53 11.24
N VAL A 73 5.01 -11.41 9.92
CA VAL A 73 4.99 -12.56 9.00
C VAL A 73 6.10 -13.57 9.32
N SER A 74 7.28 -13.09 9.73
CA SER A 74 8.40 -13.97 10.09
C SER A 74 8.20 -14.77 11.39
N MET A 75 7.27 -14.34 12.24
CA MET A 75 6.95 -14.98 13.53
C MET A 75 5.73 -15.91 13.47
N LEU A 76 5.10 -16.06 12.30
CA LEU A 76 3.96 -16.96 12.14
C LEU A 76 4.38 -18.42 12.37
N ASP A 77 3.58 -19.15 13.14
CA ASP A 77 3.79 -20.58 13.38
C ASP A 77 3.53 -21.42 12.12
N GLU A 78 3.82 -22.72 12.19
CA GLU A 78 3.68 -23.63 11.06
C GLU A 78 2.24 -23.68 10.49
N PHE A 79 1.23 -23.50 11.33
CA PHE A 79 -0.17 -23.50 10.89
C PHE A 79 -0.54 -22.21 10.14
N ASN A 80 0.00 -21.06 10.55
CA ASN A 80 -0.30 -19.76 9.97
C ASN A 80 0.73 -19.31 8.92
N ARG A 81 1.80 -20.08 8.69
CA ARG A 81 2.91 -19.71 7.81
C ARG A 81 2.41 -19.36 6.41
N LEU A 82 2.86 -18.21 5.92
CA LEU A 82 2.65 -17.80 4.54
C LEU A 82 3.72 -18.42 3.62
N PRO A 83 3.46 -18.53 2.31
CA PRO A 83 4.48 -18.91 1.34
C PRO A 83 5.73 -18.02 1.47
N ASP A 84 6.91 -18.58 1.21
CA ASP A 84 8.19 -17.88 1.37
C ASP A 84 8.27 -16.63 0.48
N GLU A 85 7.61 -16.67 -0.67
CA GLU A 85 7.49 -15.54 -1.59
C GLU A 85 6.82 -14.32 -0.96
N ALA A 86 5.92 -14.51 0.01
CA ALA A 86 5.27 -13.40 0.71
C ALA A 86 6.26 -12.62 1.59
N LEU A 87 7.15 -13.33 2.31
CA LEU A 87 8.16 -12.69 3.13
C LEU A 87 9.22 -12.01 2.26
N GLU A 88 9.62 -12.63 1.16
CA GLU A 88 10.57 -12.04 0.20
C GLU A 88 10.01 -10.79 -0.47
N ALA A 89 8.73 -10.77 -0.85
CA ALA A 89 8.08 -9.58 -1.41
C ALA A 89 8.10 -8.41 -0.41
N ILE A 90 7.77 -8.65 0.87
CA ILE A 90 7.83 -7.61 1.90
C ILE A 90 9.28 -7.16 2.14
N ARG A 91 10.24 -8.09 2.14
CA ARG A 91 11.67 -7.78 2.30
C ARG A 91 12.15 -6.85 1.20
N LYS A 92 11.87 -7.18 -0.07
CA LYS A 92 12.24 -6.36 -1.23
C LYS A 92 11.73 -4.93 -1.08
N ILE A 93 10.43 -4.77 -0.83
CA ILE A 93 9.81 -3.44 -0.67
C ILE A 93 10.43 -2.68 0.51
N THR A 94 10.77 -3.35 1.61
CA THR A 94 11.40 -2.69 2.78
C THR A 94 12.82 -2.18 2.50
N GLU A 95 13.54 -2.79 1.55
CA GLU A 95 14.90 -2.39 1.16
C GLU A 95 14.91 -1.19 0.19
N GLU A 96 13.78 -0.89 -0.45
CA GLU A 96 13.60 0.20 -1.43
C GLU A 96 13.23 1.55 -0.79
N ILE A 97 13.05 1.61 0.53
CA ILE A 97 12.67 2.83 1.30
C ILE A 97 13.45 2.94 2.61
#